data_AF-A0A932KS06-F1
#
_entry.id   AF-A0A932KS06-F1
#
_cell.length_a   1.000
_cell.length_b   1.000
_cell.length_c   1.000
_cell.angle_alpha   90.00
_cell.angle_beta   90.00
_cell.angle_gamma   90.00
#
_symmetry.space_group_name_H-M   'P 1'
#
loop_
_entity.id
_entity.type
_entity.pdbx_description
1 polymer ?
#
loop_
_entity_poly.entity_id
_entity_poly.type
_entity_poly.pdbx_seq_one_letter_code
_entity_poly.pdbx_strand_id
1 'polypeptide(L)'
;MPRALKKVSGFRGFGVSGLISRELSQPRHHATAQLKIESYPDLPGFIRALAALIRPAYDLLALQAKAKNLLSPRLLLSAHGLPQKNIAAGDPYAAQCGQSAAAVAQALNIPGLDWALCYQSRVGPLDWIRPYADDEILRAGAENRPLLIAPLAFTAENSETLYEINQLYRELAAKSGVPLFACGPCVNAHPLFIEGLAGLVRKAGAG
;
A
#
# COMPACT_ATOMS: atom_id res chain seq x y z
N MET A 1 -30.74 -39.68 -26.62
CA MET A 1 -30.71 -38.20 -26.63
C MET A 1 -29.41 -37.72 -25.99
N PRO A 2 -28.50 -37.05 -26.72
CA PRO A 2 -27.29 -36.50 -26.13
C PRO A 2 -27.58 -35.14 -25.48
N ARG A 3 -27.31 -35.01 -24.18
CA ARG A 3 -27.37 -33.73 -23.46
C ARG A 3 -26.23 -32.83 -23.95
N ALA A 4 -26.61 -31.70 -24.57
CA ALA A 4 -25.67 -30.66 -24.96
C ALA A 4 -24.94 -30.11 -23.72
N LEU A 5 -23.60 -30.21 -23.72
CA LEU A 5 -22.72 -29.45 -22.85
C LEU A 5 -22.91 -27.96 -23.16
N LYS A 6 -23.57 -27.23 -22.26
CA LYS A 6 -23.58 -25.77 -22.32
C LYS A 6 -22.14 -25.29 -22.15
N LYS A 7 -21.58 -24.68 -23.19
CA LYS A 7 -20.39 -23.84 -23.10
C LYS A 7 -20.65 -22.76 -22.05
N VAL A 8 -19.89 -22.79 -20.95
CA VAL A 8 -19.82 -21.65 -20.02
C VAL A 8 -19.01 -20.57 -20.73
N SER A 9 -19.71 -19.70 -21.44
CA SER A 9 -19.16 -18.48 -22.01
C SER A 9 -18.95 -17.46 -20.89
N GLY A 10 -17.71 -16.99 -20.72
CA GLY A 10 -17.41 -15.78 -19.97
C GLY A 10 -16.40 -15.99 -18.84
N PHE A 11 -15.11 -16.04 -19.17
CA PHE A 11 -14.07 -15.87 -18.15
C PHE A 11 -13.08 -14.81 -18.63
N ARG A 12 -13.11 -13.63 -17.99
CA ARG A 12 -12.15 -12.55 -18.18
C ARG A 12 -11.60 -12.19 -16.80
N GLY A 13 -10.45 -12.73 -16.42
CA GLY A 13 -9.77 -12.32 -15.20
C GLY A 13 -8.52 -13.14 -14.90
N PHE A 14 -7.34 -12.52 -15.03
CA PHE A 14 -6.03 -13.07 -14.65
C PHE A 14 -5.70 -12.84 -13.16
N GLY A 15 -6.71 -12.64 -12.30
CA GLY A 15 -6.53 -12.42 -10.86
C GLY A 15 -6.50 -13.72 -10.04
N VAL A 16 -5.97 -13.65 -8.82
CA VAL A 16 -5.91 -14.78 -7.86
C VAL A 16 -7.26 -15.48 -7.70
N SER A 17 -8.35 -14.70 -7.63
CA SER A 17 -9.70 -15.25 -7.52
C SER A 17 -10.09 -16.10 -8.73
N GLY A 18 -9.73 -15.65 -9.94
CA GLY A 18 -10.03 -16.38 -11.16
C GLY A 18 -9.26 -17.69 -11.24
N LEU A 19 -8.00 -17.69 -10.79
CA LEU A 19 -7.18 -18.90 -10.70
C LEU A 19 -7.71 -19.89 -9.66
N ILE A 20 -8.10 -19.40 -8.48
CA ILE A 20 -8.72 -20.20 -7.41
C ILE A 20 -10.02 -20.85 -7.92
N SER A 21 -10.94 -20.08 -8.50
CA SER A 21 -12.19 -20.63 -9.06
C SER A 21 -11.93 -21.66 -10.16
N ARG A 22 -10.95 -21.42 -11.04
CA ARG A 22 -10.58 -22.39 -12.08
C ARG A 22 -10.04 -23.68 -11.47
N GLU A 23 -9.18 -23.60 -10.47
CA GLU A 23 -8.59 -24.76 -9.82
C GLU A 23 -9.67 -25.59 -9.09
N LEU A 24 -10.55 -24.94 -8.34
CA LEU A 24 -11.62 -25.61 -7.58
C LEU A 24 -12.72 -26.20 -8.46
N SER A 25 -12.83 -25.78 -9.72
CA SER A 25 -13.74 -26.38 -10.70
C SER A 25 -13.26 -27.74 -11.24
N GLN A 26 -12.03 -28.15 -10.90
CA GLN A 26 -11.46 -29.42 -11.37
C GLN A 26 -12.15 -30.63 -10.70
N PRO A 27 -12.36 -31.76 -11.42
CA PRO A 27 -13.10 -32.93 -10.91
C PRO A 27 -12.51 -33.60 -9.66
N ARG A 28 -11.22 -33.32 -9.37
CA ARG A 28 -10.50 -33.84 -8.21
C ARG A 28 -10.90 -33.21 -6.88
N HIS A 29 -11.57 -32.05 -6.92
CA HIS A 29 -11.99 -31.34 -5.71
C HIS A 29 -13.45 -31.66 -5.40
N HIS A 30 -13.70 -32.09 -4.17
CA HIS A 30 -15.06 -32.14 -3.64
C HIS A 30 -15.57 -30.72 -3.38
N ALA A 31 -16.89 -30.54 -3.39
CA ALA A 31 -17.51 -29.24 -3.09
C ALA A 31 -17.21 -28.84 -1.64
N THR A 32 -16.22 -27.97 -1.45
CA THR A 32 -15.87 -27.38 -0.15
C THR A 32 -16.46 -25.99 -0.06
N ALA A 33 -17.12 -25.67 1.06
CA ALA A 33 -17.57 -24.31 1.35
C ALA A 33 -16.36 -23.37 1.36
N GLN A 34 -16.48 -22.25 0.65
CA GLN A 34 -15.43 -21.26 0.52
C GLN A 34 -15.87 -19.95 1.11
N LEU A 35 -15.02 -19.42 1.98
CA LEU A 35 -15.14 -18.07 2.48
C LEU A 35 -14.03 -17.22 1.87
N LYS A 36 -14.42 -16.08 1.29
CA LYS A 36 -13.51 -15.14 0.66
C LYS A 36 -13.59 -13.80 1.35
N ILE A 37 -12.42 -13.30 1.76
CA ILE A 37 -12.23 -11.92 2.22
C ILE A 37 -11.64 -11.15 1.05
N GLU A 38 -12.45 -10.28 0.43
CA GLU A 38 -12.06 -9.55 -0.78
C GLU A 38 -10.96 -8.51 -0.53
N SER A 39 -11.09 -7.75 0.55
CA SER A 39 -10.18 -6.66 0.90
C SER A 39 -10.33 -6.29 2.38
N TYR A 40 -9.36 -5.53 2.90
CA TYR A 40 -9.31 -5.11 4.30
C TYR A 40 -8.64 -3.72 4.49
N PRO A 41 -8.99 -2.69 3.69
CA PRO A 41 -8.27 -1.42 3.62
C PRO A 41 -8.20 -0.65 4.95
N ASP A 42 -9.17 -0.84 5.83
CA ASP A 42 -9.28 -0.17 7.13
C ASP A 42 -9.12 -1.13 8.32
N LEU A 43 -8.58 -2.33 8.10
CA LEU A 43 -8.40 -3.31 9.16
C LEU A 43 -7.65 -2.69 10.35
N PRO A 44 -8.26 -2.59 11.55
CA PRO A 44 -7.65 -1.85 12.64
C PRO A 44 -6.27 -2.37 13.04
N GLY A 45 -6.05 -3.69 12.95
CA GLY A 45 -4.74 -4.29 13.21
C GLY A 45 -3.66 -3.86 12.21
N PHE A 46 -4.02 -3.71 10.94
CA PHE A 46 -3.12 -3.22 9.89
C PHE A 46 -2.78 -1.74 10.08
N ILE A 47 -3.80 -0.89 10.28
CA ILE A 47 -3.63 0.56 10.48
C ILE A 47 -2.79 0.85 11.72
N ARG A 48 -3.09 0.19 12.85
CA ARG A 48 -2.31 0.38 14.08
C ARG A 48 -0.89 -0.14 13.97
N ALA A 49 -0.65 -1.24 13.25
CA ALA A 49 0.70 -1.74 13.01
C ALA A 49 1.53 -0.75 12.19
N LEU A 50 0.99 -0.22 11.09
CA LEU A 50 1.66 0.81 10.29
C LEU A 50 1.95 2.07 11.11
N ALA A 51 0.97 2.57 11.86
CA ALA A 51 1.16 3.75 12.71
C ALA A 51 2.25 3.52 13.77
N ALA A 52 2.26 2.34 14.42
CA ALA A 52 3.27 1.98 15.42
C ALA A 52 4.70 1.88 14.83
N LEU A 53 4.84 1.47 13.57
CA LEU A 53 6.11 1.39 12.87
C LEU A 53 6.59 2.74 12.32
N ILE A 54 5.67 3.56 11.82
CA ILE A 54 5.97 4.88 11.24
C ILE A 54 6.30 5.90 12.33
N ARG A 55 5.59 5.86 13.48
CA ARG A 55 5.68 6.89 14.51
C ARG A 55 7.10 7.13 15.04
N PRO A 56 7.88 6.11 15.43
CA PRO A 56 9.25 6.32 15.93
C PRO A 56 10.17 6.93 14.87
N ALA A 57 10.06 6.49 13.61
CA ALA A 57 10.86 7.03 12.51
C ALA A 57 10.51 8.49 12.23
N TYR A 58 9.21 8.84 12.27
CA TYR A 58 8.75 10.22 12.12
C TYR A 58 9.26 11.10 13.25
N ASP A 59 9.11 10.67 14.51
CA ASP A 59 9.52 11.44 15.68
C ASP A 59 11.03 11.71 15.66
N LEU A 60 11.85 10.71 15.32
CA LEU A 60 13.29 10.88 15.17
C LEU A 60 13.64 11.89 14.06
N LEU A 61 13.01 11.76 12.90
CA LEU A 61 13.23 12.67 11.78
C LEU A 61 12.79 14.11 12.12
N ALA A 62 11.69 14.26 12.84
CA ALA A 62 11.17 15.55 13.29
C ALA A 62 12.10 16.22 14.31
N LEU A 63 12.69 15.44 15.24
CA LEU A 63 13.71 15.94 16.18
C LEU A 63 14.96 16.43 15.43
N GLN A 64 15.43 15.67 14.45
CA GLN A 64 16.57 16.07 13.60
C GLN A 64 16.25 17.33 12.79
N ALA A 65 15.05 17.42 12.21
CA ALA A 65 14.58 18.58 11.49
C ALA A 65 14.57 19.83 12.37
N LYS A 66 14.00 19.72 13.57
CA LYS A 66 13.95 20.80 14.56
C LYS A 66 15.35 21.27 14.97
N ALA A 67 16.28 20.35 15.22
CA ALA A 67 17.67 20.68 15.57
C ALA A 67 18.39 21.47 14.47
N LYS A 68 17.97 21.32 13.22
CA LYS A 68 18.51 22.02 12.05
C LYS A 68 17.66 23.23 11.62
N ASN A 69 16.65 23.61 12.39
CA ASN A 69 15.70 24.67 12.06
C ASN A 69 15.01 24.48 10.68
N LEU A 70 14.67 23.22 10.36
CA LEU A 70 13.98 22.83 9.15
C LEU A 70 12.46 22.72 9.38
N LEU A 71 11.71 22.64 8.28
CA LEU A 71 10.28 22.33 8.30
C LEU A 71 10.01 20.94 8.92
N SER A 72 8.79 20.76 9.45
CA SER A 72 8.33 19.44 9.87
C SER A 72 8.37 18.43 8.72
N PRO A 73 8.72 17.16 8.96
CA PRO A 73 8.83 16.18 7.89
C PRO A 73 7.49 15.95 7.20
N ARG A 74 7.55 15.76 5.88
CA ARG A 74 6.45 15.20 5.10
C ARG A 74 6.47 13.68 5.21
N LEU A 75 5.30 13.07 5.44
CA LEU A 75 5.09 11.63 5.35
C LEU A 75 4.48 11.27 3.99
N LEU A 76 5.20 10.49 3.19
CA LEU A 76 4.65 9.85 1.99
C LEU A 76 4.23 8.42 2.32
N LEU A 77 2.96 8.10 2.08
CA LEU A 77 2.44 6.74 2.12
C LEU A 77 2.43 6.22 0.68
N SER A 78 3.38 5.35 0.35
CA SER A 78 3.64 4.90 -1.02
C SER A 78 2.93 3.58 -1.33
N ALA A 79 2.19 3.54 -2.43
CA ALA A 79 1.53 2.36 -2.98
C ALA A 79 2.03 2.07 -4.40
N HIS A 80 1.96 0.82 -4.88
CA HIS A 80 2.31 0.54 -6.28
C HIS A 80 1.30 1.21 -7.23
N GLY A 81 1.76 1.89 -8.27
CA GLY A 81 0.87 2.53 -9.23
C GLY A 81 0.06 1.53 -10.04
N LEU A 82 -1.08 1.95 -10.59
CA LEU A 82 -1.79 1.20 -11.63
C LEU A 82 -1.97 2.07 -12.87
N PRO A 83 -2.05 1.49 -14.08
CA PRO A 83 -2.41 2.23 -15.27
C PRO A 83 -3.73 2.96 -15.07
N GLN A 84 -3.80 4.24 -15.45
CA GLN A 84 -4.97 5.10 -15.23
C GLN A 84 -6.24 4.51 -15.83
N LYS A 85 -6.12 3.80 -16.95
CA LYS A 85 -7.24 3.09 -17.60
C LYS A 85 -7.92 2.05 -16.70
N ASN A 86 -7.17 1.40 -15.79
CA ASN A 86 -7.73 0.41 -14.87
C ASN A 86 -8.59 1.11 -13.81
N ILE A 87 -8.11 2.24 -13.30
CA ILE A 87 -8.84 3.08 -12.36
C ILE A 87 -10.12 3.61 -13.01
N ALA A 88 -10.01 4.12 -14.24
CA ALA A 88 -11.16 4.59 -15.02
C ALA A 88 -12.17 3.48 -15.34
N ALA A 89 -11.73 2.22 -15.38
CA ALA A 89 -12.58 1.04 -15.55
C ALA A 89 -13.27 0.58 -14.25
N GLY A 90 -13.07 1.29 -13.14
CA GLY A 90 -13.74 1.02 -11.86
C GLY A 90 -12.94 0.17 -10.88
N ASP A 91 -11.63 0.04 -11.06
CA ASP A 91 -10.77 -0.64 -10.08
C ASP A 91 -10.81 0.09 -8.72
N PRO A 92 -11.15 -0.59 -7.60
CA PRO A 92 -11.33 0.05 -6.30
C PRO A 92 -10.01 0.42 -5.61
N TYR A 93 -8.86 -0.01 -6.15
CA TYR A 93 -7.55 0.10 -5.51
C TYR A 93 -7.23 1.52 -5.04
N ALA A 94 -7.48 2.53 -5.87
CA ALA A 94 -7.21 3.93 -5.52
C ALA A 94 -7.98 4.39 -4.28
N ALA A 95 -9.28 4.06 -4.22
CA ALA A 95 -10.14 4.41 -3.10
C ALA A 95 -9.72 3.66 -1.83
N GLN A 96 -9.35 2.38 -1.95
CA GLN A 96 -8.87 1.56 -0.84
C GLN A 96 -7.55 2.08 -0.27
N CYS A 97 -6.58 2.43 -1.13
CA CYS A 97 -5.34 3.08 -0.69
C CYS A 97 -5.62 4.42 0.00
N GLY A 98 -6.54 5.23 -0.54
CA GLY A 98 -6.96 6.48 0.10
C GLY A 98 -7.53 6.27 1.50
N GLN A 99 -8.38 5.25 1.67
CA GLN A 99 -8.95 4.87 2.96
C GLN A 99 -7.86 4.44 3.96
N SER A 100 -6.95 3.55 3.56
CA SER A 100 -5.83 3.12 4.41
C SER A 100 -4.93 4.29 4.79
N ALA A 101 -4.59 5.16 3.82
CA ALA A 101 -3.69 6.28 4.03
C ALA A 101 -4.26 7.29 5.04
N ALA A 102 -5.53 7.66 4.87
CA ALA A 102 -6.23 8.55 5.79
C ALA A 102 -6.33 7.94 7.20
N ALA A 103 -6.65 6.65 7.30
CA ALA A 103 -6.73 5.96 8.58
C ALA A 103 -5.37 5.88 9.30
N VAL A 104 -4.27 5.63 8.57
CA VAL A 104 -2.91 5.66 9.13
C VAL A 104 -2.55 7.07 9.60
N ALA A 105 -2.79 8.10 8.78
CA ALA A 105 -2.50 9.49 9.15
C ALA A 105 -3.27 9.91 10.42
N GLN A 106 -4.54 9.52 10.54
CA GLN A 106 -5.34 9.74 11.74
C GLN A 106 -4.77 8.97 12.95
N ALA A 107 -4.42 7.68 12.78
CA ALA A 107 -3.89 6.85 13.85
C ALA A 107 -2.53 7.30 14.37
N LEU A 108 -1.72 7.99 13.55
CA LEU A 108 -0.47 8.60 13.99
C LEU A 108 -0.70 9.72 15.03
N ASN A 109 -1.85 10.39 14.99
CA ASN A 109 -2.25 11.45 15.92
C ASN A 109 -1.16 12.52 16.10
N ILE A 110 -0.63 13.02 14.98
CA ILE A 110 0.38 14.08 14.93
C ILE A 110 -0.32 15.38 14.51
N PRO A 111 -0.38 16.41 15.38
CA PRO A 111 -0.98 17.69 15.03
C PRO A 111 -0.29 18.34 13.84
N GLY A 112 -1.07 18.74 12.82
CA GLY A 112 -0.54 19.41 11.63
C GLY A 112 0.38 18.54 10.77
N LEU A 113 0.24 17.21 10.83
CA LEU A 113 0.99 16.27 10.01
C LEU A 113 0.87 16.62 8.52
N ASP A 114 2.00 16.95 7.89
CA ASP A 114 2.12 17.04 6.43
C ASP A 114 2.27 15.61 5.87
N TRP A 115 1.28 15.13 5.13
CA TRP A 115 1.31 13.81 4.53
C TRP A 115 0.63 13.77 3.16
N ALA A 116 1.02 12.79 2.34
CA ALA A 116 0.36 12.50 1.07
C ALA A 116 0.38 10.99 0.78
N LEU A 117 -0.67 10.52 0.10
CA LEU A 117 -0.66 9.24 -0.61
C LEU A 117 0.01 9.45 -1.97
N CYS A 118 0.97 8.61 -2.33
CA CYS A 118 1.61 8.63 -3.64
C CYS A 118 1.78 7.22 -4.21
N TYR A 119 2.10 7.17 -5.50
CA TYR A 119 2.19 5.93 -6.27
C TYR A 119 3.56 5.77 -6.94
N GLN A 120 4.17 4.60 -6.77
CA GLN A 120 5.50 4.24 -7.26
C GLN A 120 5.46 3.24 -8.44
N SER A 121 6.63 2.87 -8.95
CA SER A 121 6.81 1.75 -9.89
C SER A 121 6.04 1.87 -11.21
N ARG A 122 5.92 3.09 -11.76
CA ARG A 122 5.37 3.30 -13.11
C ARG A 122 6.33 2.76 -14.18
N VAL A 123 5.82 2.03 -15.16
CA VAL A 123 6.62 1.43 -16.24
C VAL A 123 6.03 1.76 -17.60
N GLY A 124 6.90 2.13 -18.55
CA GLY A 124 6.53 2.39 -19.93
C GLY A 124 5.75 3.70 -20.14
N PRO A 125 5.24 3.93 -21.35
CA PRO A 125 4.73 5.23 -21.78
C PRO A 125 3.24 5.48 -21.41
N LEU A 126 2.60 4.57 -20.69
CA LEU A 126 1.18 4.70 -20.34
C LEU A 126 0.99 5.79 -19.28
N ASP A 127 -0.23 6.34 -19.20
CA ASP A 127 -0.64 7.13 -18.05
C ASP A 127 -0.89 6.23 -16.84
N TRP A 128 -0.38 6.65 -15.69
CA TRP A 128 -0.52 5.96 -14.41
C TRP A 128 -1.27 6.86 -13.42
N ILE A 129 -1.83 6.23 -12.38
CA ILE A 129 -2.46 6.93 -11.26
C ILE A 129 -1.45 7.85 -10.55
N ARG A 130 -1.93 9.04 -10.18
CA ARG A 130 -1.17 10.13 -9.55
C ARG A 130 -1.66 10.37 -8.12
N PRO A 131 -0.85 11.01 -7.24
CA PRO A 131 0.46 11.61 -7.51
C PRO A 131 1.61 10.59 -7.54
N TYR A 132 2.67 10.88 -8.28
CA TYR A 132 3.82 9.99 -8.40
C TYR A 132 4.81 10.19 -7.24
N ALA A 133 5.38 9.10 -6.73
CA ALA A 133 6.29 9.15 -5.60
C ALA A 133 7.56 9.96 -5.90
N ASP A 134 8.11 9.84 -7.10
CA ASP A 134 9.27 10.61 -7.56
C ASP A 134 8.96 12.12 -7.65
N ASP A 135 7.80 12.50 -8.20
CA ASP A 135 7.36 13.89 -8.24
C ASP A 135 7.19 14.50 -6.83
N GLU A 136 6.63 13.73 -5.88
CA GLU A 136 6.48 14.18 -4.48
C GLU A 136 7.83 14.31 -3.75
N ILE A 137 8.81 13.46 -4.07
CA ILE A 137 10.18 13.58 -3.56
C ILE A 137 10.84 14.85 -4.10
N LEU A 138 10.73 15.10 -5.41
CA LEU A 138 11.24 16.33 -6.04
C LEU A 138 10.61 17.58 -5.42
N ARG A 139 9.30 17.55 -5.15
CA ARG A 139 8.58 18.63 -4.48
C ARG A 139 9.12 18.87 -3.06
N ALA A 140 9.35 17.82 -2.28
CA ALA A 140 9.94 17.95 -0.94
C ALA A 140 11.36 18.56 -1.00
N GLY A 141 12.16 18.19 -2.00
CA GLY A 141 13.48 18.78 -2.25
C GLY A 141 13.41 20.27 -2.55
N ALA A 142 12.51 20.68 -3.45
CA ALA A 142 12.29 22.09 -3.77
C ALA A 142 11.80 22.93 -2.56
N GLU A 143 11.08 22.31 -1.64
CA GLU A 143 10.63 22.93 -0.39
C GLU A 143 11.71 22.92 0.72
N ASN A 144 12.89 22.31 0.47
CA ASN A 144 13.90 22.02 1.49
C ASN A 144 13.28 21.34 2.74
N ARG A 145 12.37 20.38 2.51
CA ARG A 145 11.57 19.72 3.54
C ARG A 145 12.05 18.29 3.80
N PRO A 146 12.31 17.90 5.06
CA PRO A 146 12.57 16.51 5.43
C PRO A 146 11.48 15.54 4.96
N LEU A 147 11.85 14.31 4.64
CA LEU A 147 10.94 13.33 4.03
C LEU A 147 11.04 11.96 4.70
N LEU A 148 9.90 11.41 5.11
CA LEU A 148 9.73 10.01 5.48
C LEU A 148 8.81 9.36 4.45
N ILE A 149 9.25 8.28 3.82
CA ILE A 149 8.40 7.47 2.93
C ILE A 149 8.15 6.10 3.55
N ALA A 150 6.90 5.65 3.59
CA ALA A 150 6.52 4.35 4.15
C ALA A 150 5.65 3.56 3.17
N PRO A 151 5.88 2.25 3.02
CA PRO A 151 5.07 1.40 2.15
C PRO A 151 3.67 1.20 2.74
N LEU A 152 2.64 1.50 1.95
CA LEU A 152 1.24 1.37 2.33
C LEU A 152 0.59 0.10 1.78
N ALA A 153 0.98 -0.34 0.58
CA ALA A 153 0.30 -1.41 -0.15
C ALA A 153 1.06 -2.76 -0.12
N PHE A 154 2.05 -2.91 0.75
CA PHE A 154 2.81 -4.15 0.94
C PHE A 154 2.82 -4.59 2.40
N THR A 155 2.69 -5.90 2.61
CA THR A 155 2.72 -6.50 3.95
C THR A 155 4.08 -7.02 4.34
N ALA A 156 4.99 -7.21 3.39
CA ALA A 156 6.34 -7.72 3.61
C ALA A 156 7.31 -7.01 2.68
N GLU A 157 8.57 -6.96 3.09
CA GLU A 157 9.62 -6.37 2.27
C GLU A 157 9.76 -7.09 0.91
N ASN A 158 10.03 -6.32 -0.13
CA ASN A 158 10.20 -6.81 -1.50
C ASN A 158 11.21 -5.94 -2.27
N SER A 159 11.35 -6.19 -3.57
CA SER A 159 12.26 -5.40 -4.42
C SER A 159 11.92 -3.91 -4.44
N GLU A 160 10.65 -3.54 -4.37
CA GLU A 160 10.25 -2.15 -4.41
C GLU A 160 10.56 -1.42 -3.10
N THR A 161 10.41 -2.08 -1.95
CA THR A 161 10.77 -1.47 -0.67
C THR A 161 12.28 -1.43 -0.44
N LEU A 162 12.98 -2.54 -0.73
CA LEU A 162 14.42 -2.67 -0.45
C LEU A 162 15.31 -1.97 -1.49
N TYR A 163 14.87 -1.87 -2.75
CA TYR A 163 15.66 -1.25 -3.81
C TYR A 163 15.07 0.07 -4.27
N GLU A 164 13.82 0.12 -4.73
CA GLU A 164 13.24 1.37 -5.25
C GLU A 164 13.15 2.45 -4.17
N ILE A 165 12.51 2.16 -3.03
CA ILE A 165 12.39 3.12 -1.94
C ILE A 165 13.75 3.35 -1.26
N ASN A 166 14.39 2.27 -0.79
CA ASN A 166 15.57 2.38 0.07
C ASN A 166 16.85 2.83 -0.63
N GLN A 167 16.96 2.64 -1.95
CA GLN A 167 18.13 3.05 -2.75
C GLN A 167 17.75 4.15 -3.74
N LEU A 168 16.87 3.89 -4.70
CA LEU A 168 16.61 4.83 -5.81
C LEU A 168 15.97 6.14 -5.34
N TYR A 169 14.93 6.06 -4.52
CA TYR A 169 14.27 7.26 -3.96
C TYR A 169 15.11 7.96 -2.92
N ARG A 170 15.97 7.24 -2.18
CA ARG A 170 16.97 7.86 -1.30
C ARG A 170 17.97 8.68 -2.11
N GLU A 171 18.48 8.14 -3.21
CA GLU A 171 19.37 8.86 -4.12
C GLU A 171 18.67 10.06 -4.76
N LEU A 172 17.41 9.90 -5.18
CA LEU A 172 16.60 10.98 -5.73
C LEU A 172 16.39 12.10 -4.70
N ALA A 173 16.05 11.75 -3.46
CA ALA A 173 15.89 12.70 -2.36
C ALA A 173 17.19 13.48 -2.11
N ALA A 174 18.34 12.79 -2.07
CA ALA A 174 19.64 13.44 -1.92
C ALA A 174 19.95 14.39 -3.09
N LYS A 175 19.72 13.96 -4.34
CA LYS A 175 19.98 14.76 -5.55
C LYS A 175 19.03 15.96 -5.70
N SER A 176 17.81 15.86 -5.15
CA SER A 176 16.78 16.90 -5.23
C SER A 176 16.84 17.94 -4.11
N GLY A 177 17.73 17.76 -3.13
CA GLY A 177 17.90 18.71 -2.03
C GLY A 177 17.03 18.43 -0.80
N VAL A 178 16.47 17.22 -0.66
CA VAL A 178 15.79 16.81 0.57
C VAL A 178 16.82 16.79 1.71
N PRO A 179 16.66 17.59 2.78
CA PRO A 179 17.70 17.77 3.79
C PRO A 179 17.86 16.57 4.74
N LEU A 180 16.80 15.78 4.94
CA LEU A 180 16.78 14.57 5.75
C LEU A 180 15.80 13.57 5.15
N PHE A 181 16.21 12.32 4.97
CA PHE A 181 15.40 11.28 4.33
C PHE A 181 15.40 9.98 5.15
N ALA A 182 14.22 9.43 5.41
CA ALA A 182 14.02 8.17 6.10
C ALA A 182 12.98 7.28 5.39
N CYS A 183 13.04 5.98 5.66
CA CYS A 183 12.09 5.00 5.14
C CYS A 183 11.43 4.25 6.30
N GLY A 184 10.12 4.04 6.22
CA GLY A 184 9.38 3.15 7.11
C GLY A 184 9.42 1.70 6.61
N PRO A 185 9.34 0.71 7.52
CA PRO A 185 9.25 -0.70 7.13
C PRO A 185 7.82 -1.10 6.74
N CYS A 186 7.66 -2.25 6.09
CA CYS A 186 6.37 -2.93 5.99
C CYS A 186 5.90 -3.45 7.36
N VAL A 187 4.61 -3.80 7.45
CA VAL A 187 4.04 -4.40 8.67
C VAL A 187 4.66 -5.75 9.04
N ASN A 188 5.18 -6.51 8.07
CA ASN A 188 5.81 -7.80 8.26
C ASN A 188 4.97 -8.70 9.21
N ALA A 189 5.59 -9.29 10.23
CA ALA A 189 4.93 -10.09 11.25
C ALA A 189 4.53 -9.28 12.51
N HIS A 190 4.27 -7.98 12.38
CA HIS A 190 3.93 -7.14 13.53
C HIS A 190 2.71 -7.72 14.29
N PRO A 191 2.76 -7.91 15.62
CA PRO A 191 1.72 -8.59 16.37
C PRO A 191 0.31 -8.05 16.16
N LEU A 192 0.16 -6.71 16.12
CA LEU A 192 -1.14 -6.06 15.85
C LEU A 192 -1.73 -6.43 14.48
N PHE A 193 -0.88 -6.61 13.46
CA PHE A 193 -1.34 -7.00 12.13
C PHE A 193 -1.78 -8.47 12.12
N ILE A 194 -0.97 -9.36 12.71
CA ILE A 194 -1.29 -10.78 12.84
C ILE A 194 -2.59 -11.00 13.62
N GLU A 195 -2.77 -10.28 14.73
CA GLU A 195 -4.01 -10.29 15.51
C GLU A 195 -5.20 -9.79 14.68
N GLY A 196 -5.02 -8.71 13.92
CA GLY A 196 -6.04 -8.17 13.01
C GLY A 196 -6.49 -9.20 11.97
N LEU A 197 -5.54 -9.88 11.32
CA LEU A 197 -5.84 -10.93 10.35
C LEU A 197 -6.56 -12.12 11.00
N ALA A 198 -6.11 -12.57 12.18
CA ALA A 198 -6.75 -13.65 12.92
C ALA A 198 -8.21 -13.29 13.29
N GLY A 199 -8.43 -12.06 13.76
CA GLY A 199 -9.77 -11.55 14.06
C GLY A 199 -10.67 -11.48 12.83
N LEU A 200 -10.11 -11.02 11.69
CA LEU A 200 -10.82 -10.94 10.42
C LEU A 200 -11.30 -12.32 9.95
N VAL A 201 -10.44 -13.33 9.99
CA VAL A 201 -10.78 -14.70 9.59
C VAL A 201 -11.82 -15.31 10.53
N ARG A 202 -11.65 -15.17 11.85
CA ARG A 202 -12.63 -15.68 12.84
C ARG A 202 -14.00 -15.05 12.66
N LYS A 203 -14.08 -13.73 12.45
CA LYS A 203 -15.34 -13.03 12.21
C LYS A 203 -16.02 -13.53 10.94
N ALA A 204 -15.25 -13.75 9.88
CA ALA A 204 -15.81 -14.20 8.63
C ALA A 204 -16.33 -15.65 8.72
N GLY A 205 -15.62 -16.55 9.41
CA GLY A 205 -16.05 -17.94 9.60
C GLY A 205 -17.16 -18.17 10.64
N ALA A 206 -17.58 -17.12 11.37
CA ALA A 206 -18.67 -17.20 12.36
C ALA A 206 -20.06 -16.91 11.77
N GLY A 207 -20.15 -16.56 10.48
CA GLY A 207 -21.40 -16.39 9.72
C GLY A 207 -21.64 -17.54 8.76
#